data_AF-A0A6V7L3T4-F1
#
_entry.id   AF-A0A6V7L3T4-F1
#
_cell.length_a   1.000
_cell.length_b   1.000
_cell.length_c   1.000
_cell.angle_alpha   90.00
_cell.angle_beta   90.00
_cell.angle_gamma   90.00
#
_symmetry.space_group_name_H-M   'P 1'
#
loop_
_entity.id
_entity.type
_entity.pdbx_description
1 polymer ?
#
loop_
_entity_poly.entity_id
_entity_poly.type
_entity_poly.pdbx_seq_one_letter_code
_entity_poly.pdbx_strand_id
1 'polypeptide(L)' 'GDSGSPLVVNGVLLGVVSVSTCDPGGVVSFVTVWKFVGWIQDVMVGHKL' A
#
# COMPACT_ATOMS: atom_id res chain seq x y z
N GLY A 1 13.34 2.00 -4.50
CA GLY A 1 13.64 1.64 -3.10
C GLY A 1 12.39 1.67 -2.24
N ASP A 2 11.48 2.60 -2.50
CA ASP A 2 10.33 2.87 -1.62
C ASP A 2 9.06 2.07 -1.94
N SER A 3 9.02 1.32 -3.04
CA SER A 3 7.89 0.42 -3.36
C SER A 3 7.63 -0.53 -2.18
N GLY A 4 6.38 -0.57 -1.71
CA GLY A 4 5.98 -1.30 -0.50
C GLY A 4 5.91 -0.45 0.77
N SER A 5 6.41 0.80 0.76
CA SER A 5 6.38 1.66 1.94
C SER A 5 4.97 2.12 2.31
N PRO A 6 4.65 2.27 3.60
CA PRO A 6 3.30 2.60 4.05
C PRO A 6 3.01 4.11 3.99
N LEU A 7 1.82 4.47 3.53
CA LEU A 7 1.19 5.77 3.76
C LEU A 7 0.23 5.64 4.94
N VAL A 8 0.62 6.18 6.09
CA VAL A 8 -0.16 6.15 7.33
C VAL A 8 -0.69 7.54 7.66
N VAL A 9 -2.00 7.65 7.89
CA VAL A 9 -2.64 8.89 8.35
C VAL A 9 -3.47 8.56 9.60
N ASN A 10 -3.23 9.27 10.70
CA ASN A 10 -3.91 9.04 11.99
C ASN A 10 -3.86 7.58 12.46
N GLY A 11 -2.75 6.88 12.23
CA GLY A 11 -2.57 5.47 12.59
C GLY A 11 -3.24 4.47 11.64
N VAL A 12 -3.90 4.93 10.56
CA VAL A 12 -4.55 4.07 9.57
C VAL A 12 -3.69 3.94 8.32
N LEU A 13 -3.46 2.71 7.86
CA LEU A 13 -2.75 2.43 6.61
C LEU A 13 -3.68 2.69 5.41
N LEU A 14 -3.45 3.79 4.70
CA LEU A 14 -4.27 4.22 3.56
C LEU A 14 -3.70 3.77 2.22
N GLY A 15 -2.38 3.67 2.12
CA GLY A 15 -1.70 3.39 0.86
C GLY A 15 -0.41 2.61 1.05
N VAL A 16 -0.01 1.92 -0.01
CA VAL A 16 1.31 1.30 -0.15
C VAL A 16 1.96 1.85 -1.40
N VAL A 17 3.18 2.37 -1.32
CA VAL A 17 3.88 2.94 -2.48
C VAL A 17 4.00 1.89 -3.57
N SER A 18 3.55 2.21 -4.78
CA SER A 18 3.64 1.34 -5.96
C SER A 18 4.82 1.77 -6.82
N VAL A 19 4.74 2.98 -7.38
CA VAL A 19 5.77 3.59 -8.20
C VAL A 19 6.16 4.94 -7.61
N SER A 20 7.46 5.18 -7.59
CA SER A 20 8.07 6.45 -7.20
C SER A 20 9.24 6.74 -8.13
N THR A 21 9.36 7.98 -8.57
CA THR A 21 10.57 8.42 -9.29
C THR A 21 11.47 9.22 -8.34
N CYS A 22 12.79 9.09 -8.51
CA CYS A 22 13.79 9.69 -7.63
C CYS A 22 14.41 10.96 -8.26
N ASP A 23 13.55 11.91 -8.60
CA ASP A 23 13.91 13.18 -9.24
C ASP A 23 13.08 14.36 -8.68
N PRO A 24 13.60 15.60 -8.74
CA PRO A 24 12.85 16.78 -8.30
C PRO A 24 11.57 16.96 -9.14
N GLY A 25 10.41 16.97 -8.47
CA GLY A 25 9.10 16.98 -9.13
C GLY A 25 8.58 15.60 -9.53
N GLY A 26 9.27 14.55 -9.12
CA GLY A 26 8.89 13.17 -9.35
C GLY A 26 7.52 12.81 -8.77
N VAL A 27 6.93 11.75 -9.33
CA VAL A 27 5.60 11.28 -8.92
C VAL A 27 5.72 10.16 -7.90
N VAL A 28 4.77 10.11 -6.97
CA VAL A 28 4.56 8.96 -6.09
C VAL A 28 3.13 8.50 -6.23
N SER A 29 2.93 7.23 -6.55
CA SER A 29 1.61 6.60 -6.65
C SER A 29 1.47 5.48 -5.63
N PHE A 30 0.27 5.32 -5.09
CA PHE A 30 -0.05 4.36 -4.05
C PHE A 30 -1.08 3.34 -4.52
N VAL A 31 -0.90 2.08 -4.11
CA VAL A 31 -2.01 1.13 -4.04
C VAL A 31 -2.92 1.56 -2.90
N THR A 32 -4.18 1.77 -3.21
CA THR A 32 -5.22 2.14 -2.25
C THR A 32 -5.63 0.95 -1.39
N VAL A 33 -5.28 0.94 -0.10
CA VAL A 33 -5.40 -0.25 0.77
C VAL A 33 -6.85 -0.67 0.99
N TRP A 34 -7.78 0.27 1.15
CA TRP A 34 -9.19 -0.07 1.41
C TRP A 34 -9.86 -0.88 0.30
N LYS A 35 -9.36 -0.80 -0.95
CA LYS A 35 -9.86 -1.62 -2.06
C LYS A 35 -9.53 -3.11 -1.91
N PHE A 36 -8.56 -3.45 -1.06
CA PHE A 36 -8.04 -4.81 -0.91
C PHE A 36 -8.22 -5.38 0.50
N VAL A 37 -8.92 -4.67 1.41
CA VAL A 37 -9.04 -5.09 2.82
C VAL A 37 -9.60 -6.51 2.95
N GLY A 38 -10.60 -6.89 2.14
CA GLY A 38 -11.14 -8.25 2.16
C GLY A 38 -10.09 -9.32 1.82
N TRP A 39 -9.33 -9.12 0.75
CA TRP A 39 -8.24 -10.03 0.37
C TRP A 39 -7.11 -10.05 1.41
N ILE A 40 -6.71 -8.88 1.94
CA ILE A 40 -5.67 -8.78 2.96
C ILE A 40 -6.09 -9.56 4.21
N GLN A 41 -7.32 -9.38 4.68
CA GLN A 41 -7.84 -10.10 5.84
C GLN A 41 -7.85 -11.60 5.60
N ASP A 42 -8.36 -12.05 4.46
CA ASP A 42 -8.43 -13.46 4.06
C ASP A 42 -7.05 -14.12 4.04
N VAL A 43 -6.04 -13.46 3.43
CA VAL A 43 -4.65 -13.94 3.45
C VAL A 43 -4.09 -14.01 4.88
N MET A 44 -4.30 -12.97 5.69
CA MET A 44 -3.76 -12.91 7.06
C MET A 44 -4.38 -13.95 8.00
N VAL A 45 -5.66 -14.31 7.81
CA VAL A 45 -6.32 -15.35 8.62
C VAL A 45 -6.02 -16.77 8.13
N GLY A 46 -5.24 -16.93 7.06
CA GLY A 46 -4.85 -18.21 6.49
C GLY A 46 -5.78 -18.65 5.37
N HIS A 47 -5.72 -17.93 4.25
CA HIS A 47 -6.44 -18.27 3.02
C HIS A 47 -6.22 -19.75 2.66
N LYS A 48 -7.31 -20.52 2.65
CA LYS A 48 -7.29 -21.93 2.24
C LYS A 48 -7.44 -21.97 0.72
N LEU A 49 -6.33 -22.20 0.03
CA LEU A 49 -6.30 -22.56 -1.39
C LEU A 49 -7.04 -23.88 -1.64
#